data_AF-A0AAQ3XG03-F1
#
_entry.id   AF-A0AAQ3XG03-F1
#
_cell.length_a   1.000
_cell.length_b   1.000
_cell.length_c   1.000
_cell.angle_alpha   90.00
_cell.angle_beta   90.00
_cell.angle_gamma   90.00
#
_symmetry.space_group_name_H-M   'P 1'
#
loop_
_entity.id
_entity.type
_entity.pdbx_description
1 polymer ?
#
loop_
_entity_poly.entity_id
_entity_poly.type
_entity_poly.pdbx_seq_one_letter_code
_entity_poly.pdbx_strand_id
1 'polypeptide(L)'
;MVNTHNGQHSGSEPHANGAPPPPELATPVVQQAELIRLLAEERQGRGQLQPREPRNRGISYRDFEELRPPVFTKCPEPLDADDWLCTIKSKFTLLPELTEQQKARFAG
;
A
#
# COMPACT_ATOMS: atom_id res chain seq x y z
N MET A 1 -73.20 -18.55 4.65
CA MET A 1 -72.75 -19.97 4.60
C MET A 1 -71.23 -19.97 4.50
N VAL A 2 -70.61 -20.67 5.46
CA VAL A 2 -69.29 -21.34 5.50
C VAL A 2 -68.05 -20.74 4.79
N ASN A 3 -67.03 -20.50 5.62
CA ASN A 3 -65.58 -20.61 5.44
C ASN A 3 -65.11 -21.44 4.23
N THR A 4 -63.87 -21.18 3.74
CA THR A 4 -62.77 -22.20 3.67
C THR A 4 -61.48 -21.69 3.00
N HIS A 5 -60.35 -22.26 3.48
CA HIS A 5 -58.95 -22.33 2.99
C HIS A 5 -58.00 -21.22 3.49
N ASN A 6 -56.95 -21.46 4.27
CA ASN A 6 -55.85 -22.45 4.28
C ASN A 6 -55.01 -22.47 2.99
N GLY A 7 -53.76 -22.02 3.09
CA GLY A 7 -52.65 -22.48 2.24
C GLY A 7 -51.96 -21.45 1.35
N GLN A 8 -50.80 -20.96 1.82
CA GLN A 8 -49.56 -20.74 1.06
C GLN A 8 -49.50 -19.77 -0.14
N HIS A 9 -48.72 -18.69 0.06
CA HIS A 9 -47.78 -18.16 -0.94
C HIS A 9 -46.66 -17.42 -0.17
N SER A 10 -45.58 -18.10 0.22
CA SER A 10 -44.32 -18.16 -0.52
C SER A 10 -43.86 -16.84 -1.13
N GLY A 11 -42.78 -16.30 -0.55
CA GLY A 11 -41.71 -15.65 -1.29
C GLY A 11 -41.88 -14.16 -1.53
N SER A 12 -41.28 -13.35 -0.65
CA SER A 12 -40.18 -12.42 -1.00
C SER A 12 -40.13 -11.28 0.02
N GLU A 13 -39.27 -11.41 1.02
CA GLU A 13 -38.61 -10.22 1.53
C GLU A 13 -37.62 -9.76 0.45
N PRO A 14 -37.71 -8.49 0.08
CA PRO A 14 -36.61 -7.61 0.41
C PRO A 14 -37.16 -6.54 1.34
N HIS A 15 -36.63 -6.52 2.56
CA HIS A 15 -36.68 -5.36 3.44
C HIS A 15 -35.95 -4.19 2.75
N ALA A 16 -36.60 -3.54 1.78
CA ALA A 16 -36.25 -2.21 1.35
C ALA A 16 -36.94 -1.25 2.31
N ASN A 17 -36.28 -1.01 3.44
CA ASN A 17 -36.69 -0.01 4.42
C ASN A 17 -36.56 1.38 3.75
N GLY A 18 -37.62 1.77 3.03
CA GLY A 18 -37.69 2.95 2.18
C GLY A 18 -38.96 3.74 2.43
N ALA A 19 -39.36 3.87 3.69
CA ALA A 19 -40.25 4.97 4.04
C ALA A 19 -39.46 6.27 3.78
N PRO A 20 -39.91 7.16 2.87
CA PRO A 20 -39.28 8.46 2.74
C PRO A 20 -39.31 9.12 4.13
N PRO A 21 -38.22 9.78 4.54
CA PRO A 21 -38.20 10.47 5.82
C PRO A 21 -39.43 11.40 5.89
N PRO A 22 -40.13 11.46 7.04
CA PRO A 22 -41.21 12.42 7.24
C PRO A 22 -40.77 13.80 6.73
N PRO A 23 -41.64 14.59 6.10
CA PRO A 23 -41.26 15.87 5.48
C PRO A 23 -40.56 16.84 6.46
N GLU A 24 -40.82 16.71 7.76
CA GLU A 24 -40.10 17.39 8.83
C GLU A 24 -38.59 17.08 8.84
N LEU A 25 -38.22 15.81 8.63
CA LEU A 25 -36.84 15.33 8.62
C LEU A 25 -36.19 15.41 7.23
N ALA A 26 -36.97 15.59 6.16
CA ALA A 26 -36.43 15.71 4.81
C ALA A 26 -35.49 16.93 4.67
N THR A 27 -35.87 18.07 5.26
CA THR A 27 -35.09 19.31 5.19
C THR A 27 -33.70 19.19 5.85
N PRO A 28 -33.58 18.74 7.12
CA PRO A 28 -32.26 18.54 7.73
C PRO A 28 -31.47 17.39 7.11
N VAL A 29 -32.14 16.32 6.63
CA VAL A 29 -31.47 15.19 5.96
C VAL A 29 -30.85 15.62 4.63
N VAL A 30 -31.55 16.42 3.82
CA VAL A 30 -31.01 16.97 2.57
C VAL A 30 -29.81 17.89 2.86
N GLN A 31 -29.92 18.73 3.88
CA GLN A 31 -28.81 19.62 4.28
C GLN A 31 -27.57 18.83 4.74
N GLN A 32 -27.76 17.77 5.52
CA GLN A 32 -26.67 16.89 5.94
C GLN A 32 -26.07 16.10 4.75
N ALA A 33 -26.91 15.66 3.81
CA ALA A 33 -26.47 14.95 2.61
C ALA A 33 -25.60 15.83 1.69
N GLU A 34 -25.88 17.13 1.61
CA GLU A 34 -25.08 18.10 0.85
C GLU A 34 -23.66 18.21 1.41
N LEU A 35 -23.53 18.31 2.75
CA LEU A 35 -22.22 18.33 3.42
C LEU A 35 -21.46 17.01 3.22
N ILE A 36 -22.16 15.88 3.29
CA ILE A 36 -21.57 14.56 3.03
C ILE A 36 -21.05 14.47 1.59
N ARG A 37 -21.77 15.01 0.60
CA ARG A 37 -21.30 15.06 -0.80
C ARG A 37 -20.02 15.87 -0.93
N LEU A 38 -19.97 17.06 -0.36
CA LEU A 38 -18.77 17.92 -0.40
C LEU A 38 -17.53 17.24 0.21
N LEU A 39 -17.70 16.56 1.35
CA LEU A 39 -16.61 15.80 2.00
C LEU A 39 -16.21 14.56 1.18
N ALA A 40 -17.17 13.87 0.57
CA ALA A 40 -16.90 12.71 -0.28
C ALA A 40 -16.16 13.13 -1.56
N GLU A 41 -16.53 14.26 -2.17
CA GLU A 41 -15.88 14.84 -3.35
C GLU A 41 -14.46 15.30 -3.02
N GLU A 42 -14.21 15.92 -1.86
CA GLU A 42 -12.85 16.29 -1.42
C GLU A 42 -11.96 15.05 -1.26
N ARG A 43 -12.51 13.99 -0.65
CA ARG A 43 -11.79 12.70 -0.48
C ARG A 43 -11.53 12.00 -1.80
N GLN A 44 -12.45 12.04 -2.76
CA GLN A 44 -12.27 11.42 -4.07
C GLN A 44 -11.29 12.21 -4.95
N GLY A 45 -11.34 13.55 -4.93
CA GLY A 45 -10.39 14.40 -5.65
C GLY A 45 -8.96 14.30 -5.10
N ARG A 46 -8.81 14.05 -3.78
CA ARG A 46 -7.52 13.80 -3.14
C ARG A 46 -7.08 12.33 -3.14
N GLY A 47 -7.99 11.38 -3.33
CA GLY A 47 -7.70 9.94 -3.46
C GLY A 47 -6.95 9.57 -4.74
N GLN A 48 -6.91 10.46 -5.74
CA GLN A 48 -6.04 10.34 -6.92
C GLN A 48 -4.61 10.83 -6.66
N LEU A 49 -4.33 11.41 -5.49
CA LEU A 49 -3.00 11.27 -4.91
C LEU A 49 -2.99 9.86 -4.34
N GLN A 50 -2.70 8.91 -5.24
CA GLN A 50 -2.29 7.55 -4.90
C GLN A 50 -1.56 7.61 -3.55
N PRO A 51 -1.83 6.70 -2.59
CA PRO A 51 -0.89 6.48 -1.52
C PRO A 51 0.45 6.38 -2.24
N ARG A 52 1.33 7.38 -2.05
CA ARG A 52 2.72 7.20 -2.41
C ARG A 52 3.08 6.07 -1.47
N GLU A 53 2.95 4.82 -1.95
CA GLU A 53 3.67 3.70 -1.39
C GLU A 53 5.03 4.29 -1.05
N PRO A 54 5.50 4.15 0.21
CA PRO A 54 6.78 4.72 0.61
C PRO A 54 7.71 4.34 -0.51
N ARG A 55 8.13 5.35 -1.29
CA ARG A 55 8.70 5.14 -2.62
C ARG A 55 9.91 4.32 -2.28
N ASN A 56 9.80 3.02 -2.51
CA ASN A 56 10.74 2.03 -2.06
C ASN A 56 11.88 2.22 -3.05
N ARG A 57 12.58 3.34 -2.88
CA ARG A 57 13.76 3.71 -3.60
C ARG A 57 14.80 2.84 -2.93
N GLY A 58 14.67 1.53 -3.17
CA GLY A 58 15.58 0.54 -2.65
C GLY A 58 16.98 0.95 -3.05
N ILE A 59 17.94 0.57 -2.23
CA ILE A 59 19.36 0.88 -2.42
C ILE A 59 19.73 0.59 -3.88
N SER A 60 20.11 1.64 -4.60
CA SER A 60 20.56 1.55 -5.98
C SER A 60 22.05 1.25 -6.03
N TYR A 61 22.52 0.75 -7.16
CA TYR A 61 23.96 0.55 -7.36
C TYR A 61 24.76 1.85 -7.21
N ARG A 62 24.15 2.99 -7.54
CA ARG A 62 24.77 4.31 -7.38
C ARG A 62 25.03 4.65 -5.92
N ASP A 63 24.12 4.30 -5.02
CA ASP A 63 24.30 4.52 -3.57
C ASP A 63 25.48 3.67 -3.04
N PHE A 64 25.71 2.50 -3.63
CA PHE A 64 26.90 1.69 -3.35
C PHE A 64 28.18 2.28 -3.99
N GLU A 65 28.15 2.76 -5.23
CA GLU A 65 29.29 3.43 -5.88
C GLU A 65 29.73 4.70 -5.13
N GLU A 66 28.80 5.45 -4.55
CA GLU A 66 29.10 6.63 -3.74
C GLU A 66 29.97 6.31 -2.52
N LEU A 67 29.91 5.06 -2.02
CA LEU A 67 30.79 4.56 -0.96
C LEU A 67 32.21 4.26 -1.43
N ARG A 68 32.46 4.41 -2.75
CA ARG A 68 33.71 4.13 -3.47
C ARG A 68 34.29 2.78 -3.04
N PRO A 69 33.56 1.67 -3.25
CA PRO A 69 34.01 0.35 -2.88
C PRO A 69 35.30 0.02 -3.65
N PRO A 70 36.28 -0.64 -3.00
CA PRO A 70 37.49 -1.07 -3.70
C PRO A 70 37.14 -2.13 -4.75
N VAL A 71 37.79 -2.08 -5.91
CA VAL A 71 37.66 -3.10 -6.95
C VAL A 71 38.57 -4.27 -6.59
N PHE A 72 38.07 -5.50 -6.69
CA PHE A 72 38.92 -6.67 -6.51
C PHE A 72 39.88 -6.79 -7.69
N THR A 73 41.17 -6.75 -7.41
CA THR A 73 42.22 -7.12 -8.36
C THR A 73 42.81 -8.46 -7.96
N LYS A 74 43.37 -9.21 -8.91
CA LYS A 74 44.05 -10.48 -8.59
C LYS A 74 45.21 -10.18 -7.62
N CYS A 75 45.08 -10.64 -6.38
CA CYS A 75 46.13 -10.55 -5.36
C CYS A 75 46.83 -11.91 -5.20
N PRO A 76 48.16 -11.96 -5.13
CA PRO A 76 48.90 -13.18 -4.84
C PRO A 76 48.83 -13.57 -3.35
N GLU A 77 48.52 -12.61 -2.48
CA GLU A 77 48.45 -12.80 -1.04
C GLU A 77 46.99 -13.06 -0.58
N PRO A 78 46.70 -14.19 0.09
CA PRO A 78 45.35 -14.49 0.57
C PRO A 78 44.80 -13.45 1.57
N LEU A 79 45.67 -12.78 2.33
CA LEU A 79 45.27 -11.77 3.31
C LEU A 79 44.64 -10.54 2.64
N ASP A 80 45.19 -10.09 1.51
CA ASP A 80 44.66 -8.95 0.76
C ASP A 80 43.24 -9.22 0.22
N ALA A 81 42.96 -10.48 -0.12
CA ALA A 81 41.62 -10.89 -0.52
C ALA A 81 40.62 -10.83 0.66
N ASP A 82 41.07 -11.20 1.85
CA ASP A 82 40.25 -11.13 3.07
C ASP A 82 40.00 -9.67 3.51
N ASP A 83 41.02 -8.81 3.39
CA ASP A 83 40.90 -7.36 3.65
C ASP A 83 39.92 -6.69 2.67
N TRP A 84 39.98 -7.05 1.38
CA TRP A 84 39.00 -6.61 0.39
C TRP A 84 37.58 -7.04 0.77
N LEU A 85 37.38 -8.32 1.14
CA LEU A 85 36.08 -8.84 1.57
C LEU A 85 35.56 -8.13 2.82
N CYS A 86 36.41 -7.89 3.81
CA CYS A 86 36.05 -7.15 5.02
C CYS A 86 35.62 -5.72 4.70
N THR A 87 36.34 -5.05 3.80
CA THR A 87 36.01 -3.69 3.36
C THR A 87 34.67 -3.65 2.65
N ILE A 88 34.40 -4.56 1.71
CA ILE A 88 33.11 -4.65 1.00
C ILE A 88 31.96 -4.93 1.96
N LYS A 89 32.13 -5.87 2.90
CA LYS A 89 31.13 -6.16 3.94
C LYS A 89 30.84 -4.92 4.79
N SER A 90 31.86 -4.15 5.17
CA SER A 90 31.69 -2.90 5.90
C SER A 90 30.95 -1.84 5.09
N LYS A 91 31.12 -1.77 3.76
CA LYS A 91 30.32 -0.86 2.93
C LYS A 91 28.85 -1.28 2.87
N PHE A 92 28.56 -2.58 2.82
CA PHE A 92 27.18 -3.06 2.84
C PHE A 92 26.44 -2.80 4.16
N THR A 93 27.13 -2.71 5.30
CA THR A 93 26.46 -2.34 6.56
C THR A 93 26.00 -0.89 6.60
N LEU A 94 26.56 -0.02 5.73
CA LEU A 94 26.11 1.36 5.55
C LEU A 94 24.81 1.45 4.74
N LEU A 95 24.37 0.33 4.14
CA LEU A 95 23.20 0.23 3.27
C LEU A 95 22.18 -0.75 3.89
N PRO A 96 21.42 -0.33 4.92
CA PRO A 96 20.60 -1.23 5.75
C PRO A 96 19.46 -1.92 5.01
N GLU A 97 19.00 -1.36 3.88
CA GLU A 97 17.94 -1.94 3.03
C GLU A 97 18.50 -2.83 1.89
N LEU A 98 19.79 -3.13 1.89
CA LEU A 98 20.44 -3.92 0.85
C LEU A 98 20.19 -5.42 1.05
N THR A 99 19.45 -6.03 0.12
CA THR A 99 19.19 -7.47 0.12
C THR A 99 20.42 -8.30 -0.26
N GLU A 100 20.46 -9.57 0.14
CA GLU A 100 21.55 -10.50 -0.24
C GLU A 100 21.70 -10.63 -1.76
N GLN A 101 20.60 -10.59 -2.51
CA GLN A 101 20.64 -10.61 -3.97
C GLN A 101 21.30 -9.35 -4.55
N GLN A 102 21.06 -8.18 -3.94
CA GLN A 102 21.71 -6.94 -4.37
C GLN A 102 23.19 -6.93 -4.01
N LYS A 103 23.59 -7.44 -2.83
CA LYS A 103 25.00 -7.58 -2.44
C LYS A 103 25.79 -8.38 -3.48
N ALA A 104 25.24 -9.51 -3.93
CA ALA A 104 25.86 -10.34 -4.96
C ALA A 104 25.96 -9.62 -6.32
N ARG A 105 24.93 -8.86 -6.70
CA ARG A 105 24.94 -8.06 -7.94
C ARG A 105 25.94 -6.91 -7.89
N PHE A 106 26.18 -6.33 -6.72
CA PHE A 106 27.03 -5.15 -6.57
C PHE A 106 28.52 -5.52 -6.42
N ALA A 107 28.81 -6.77 -6.01
CA ALA A 107 30.16 -7.31 -5.84
C ALA A 107 30.70 -8.12 -7.04
N GLY A 108 29.91 -8.26 -8.11
CA GLY A 108 30.29 -8.97 -9.35
C GLY A 108 30.85 -8.04 -10.41
#